data_AF-A0A9D4YRS3-F1
#
_entry.id   AF-A0A9D4YRS3-F1
#
_cell.length_a   1.000
_cell.length_b   1.000
_cell.length_c   1.000
_cell.angle_alpha   90.00
_cell.angle_beta   90.00
_cell.angle_gamma   90.00
#
_symmetry.space_group_name_H-M   'P 1'
#
loop_
_entity.id
_entity.type
_entity.pdbx_description
1 polymer ?
#
loop_
_entity_poly.entity_id
_entity_poly.type
_entity_poly.pdbx_seq_one_letter_code
_entity_poly.pdbx_strand_id
1 'polypeptide(L)'
;MARAMALTKGHANDPRAYYVDVAKYPPPAKQVRSSSHRCRQRSTHNVGKHTVQVAHASRGVAIALALAIPDCRTVLSDSKPAIVNFAPNNVHGTTARVCSTIARSETNVTVKWFPAHAGELDTGPNRNEEADTEAHALTSRGSQSTHSSEPQRPDAEDEEYSITTYGDVLQWYKTSRRLYPLPHRDLQRSEAATLRQLQVQAIWTPVWAKHVCPEVYTTDICQHCKKARATQRHLLWDCEPPPGNQEAMPTAISSKIISREPGNQRDVVQHVLSILERQRPKAAPPRV
;
A
#
# COMPACT_ATOMS: atom_id res chain seq x y z
N MET A 1 -3.29 -2.77 -11.44
CA MET A 1 -2.31 -3.59 -12.18
C MET A 1 -2.61 -3.72 -13.67
N ALA A 2 -3.80 -4.14 -14.12
CA ALA A 2 -4.10 -4.33 -15.55
C ALA A 2 -3.75 -3.14 -16.48
N ARG A 3 -4.01 -1.89 -16.05
CA ARG A 3 -3.64 -0.68 -16.82
C ARG A 3 -2.13 -0.47 -16.92
N ALA A 4 -1.39 -0.69 -15.82
CA ALA A 4 0.07 -0.56 -15.81
C ALA A 4 0.69 -1.56 -16.79
N MET A 5 0.25 -2.83 -16.74
CA MET A 5 0.67 -3.87 -17.68
C MET A 5 0.38 -3.49 -19.14
N ALA A 6 -0.81 -2.96 -19.43
CA ALA A 6 -1.17 -2.54 -20.78
C ALA A 6 -0.31 -1.37 -21.30
N LEU A 7 -0.01 -0.38 -20.45
CA LEU A 7 0.83 0.76 -20.81
C LEU A 7 2.29 0.36 -20.97
N THR A 8 2.82 -0.48 -20.07
CA THR A 8 4.16 -1.03 -20.17
C THR A 8 4.31 -1.80 -21.47
N LYS A 9 3.40 -2.74 -21.78
CA LYS A 9 3.42 -3.50 -23.04
C LYS A 9 3.31 -2.60 -24.28
N GLY A 10 2.45 -1.57 -24.23
CA GLY A 10 2.21 -0.68 -25.37
C GLY A 10 3.33 0.32 -25.66
N HIS A 11 4.09 0.74 -24.65
CA HIS A 11 5.12 1.79 -24.76
C HIS A 11 6.55 1.30 -24.47
N ALA A 12 6.75 0.02 -24.14
CA ALA A 12 8.06 -0.55 -23.84
C ALA A 12 9.09 -0.35 -24.97
N ASN A 13 8.65 -0.32 -26.23
CA ASN A 13 9.55 -0.16 -27.36
C ASN A 13 9.38 1.18 -28.11
N ASP A 14 8.52 2.08 -27.61
CA ASP A 14 8.31 3.38 -28.25
C ASP A 14 9.49 4.32 -27.91
N PRO A 15 10.34 4.71 -28.89
CA PRO A 15 11.44 5.63 -28.63
C PRO A 15 10.95 7.06 -28.33
N ARG A 16 9.68 7.36 -28.62
CA ARG A 16 9.04 8.68 -28.45
C ARG A 16 8.17 8.76 -27.19
N ALA A 17 8.21 7.72 -26.35
CA ALA A 17 7.53 7.68 -25.06
C ALA A 17 8.50 7.96 -23.90
N TYR A 18 8.05 8.80 -22.97
CA TYR A 18 8.83 9.22 -21.81
C TYR A 18 8.03 9.05 -20.53
N TYR A 19 8.63 8.41 -19.53
CA TYR A 19 8.15 8.46 -18.15
C TYR A 19 8.69 9.71 -17.49
N VAL A 20 7.85 10.43 -16.76
CA VAL A 20 8.29 11.65 -16.05
C VAL A 20 8.09 11.47 -14.57
N ASP A 21 9.09 11.90 -13.82
CA ASP A 21 9.01 11.88 -12.37
C ASP A 21 9.77 13.01 -11.71
N VAL A 22 9.59 13.10 -10.40
CA VAL A 22 9.96 14.24 -9.58
C VAL A 22 10.40 13.77 -8.21
N ALA A 23 11.57 14.23 -7.76
CA ALA A 23 12.07 14.00 -6.42
C ALA A 23 12.38 15.30 -5.69
N LYS A 24 12.08 15.34 -4.39
CA LYS A 24 12.43 16.46 -3.51
C LYS A 24 13.86 16.35 -3.01
N TYR A 25 14.52 17.49 -2.83
CA TYR A 25 15.74 17.52 -2.04
C TYR A 25 15.42 17.24 -0.55
N PRO A 26 16.34 16.62 0.20
CA PRO A 26 16.18 16.44 1.63
C PRO A 26 15.94 17.77 2.35
N PRO A 27 15.17 17.78 3.45
CA PRO A 27 14.99 18.98 4.26
C PRO A 27 16.35 19.55 4.69
N PRO A 28 16.49 20.89 4.79
CA PRO A 28 15.44 21.91 4.75
C PRO A 28 15.11 22.47 3.34
N ALA A 29 15.53 21.81 2.26
CA ALA A 29 15.41 22.37 0.92
C ALA A 29 13.97 22.32 0.38
N LYS A 30 13.39 23.50 0.07
CA LYS A 30 12.10 23.62 -0.67
C LYS A 30 12.23 23.37 -2.19
N GLN A 31 13.30 22.70 -2.60
CA GLN A 31 13.67 22.52 -4.00
C GLN A 31 13.32 21.11 -4.45
N VAL A 32 12.99 21.01 -5.73
CA VAL A 32 12.56 19.78 -6.36
C VAL A 32 13.36 19.58 -7.65
N ARG A 33 13.63 18.32 -7.97
CA ARG A 33 14.28 17.88 -9.19
C ARG A 33 13.26 17.12 -10.04
N SER A 34 13.05 17.58 -11.27
CA SER A 34 12.20 16.90 -12.25
C SER A 34 13.05 16.33 -13.37
N SER A 35 12.69 15.14 -13.81
CA SER A 35 13.40 14.39 -14.84
C SER A 35 12.41 13.73 -15.80
N SER A 36 12.87 13.52 -17.04
CA SER A 36 12.15 12.71 -18.01
C SER A 36 13.02 11.52 -18.43
N HIS A 37 12.43 10.35 -18.56
CA HIS A 37 13.12 9.09 -18.79
C HIS A 37 12.61 8.47 -20.06
N ARG A 38 13.50 8.29 -21.03
CA ARG A 38 13.13 7.67 -22.31
C ARG A 38 12.87 6.19 -22.10
N CYS A 39 11.69 5.71 -22.52
CA CYS A 39 11.32 4.31 -22.48
C CYS A 39 12.45 3.41 -23.02
N ARG A 40 12.84 3.59 -24.29
CA ARG A 40 13.69 2.62 -24.99
C ARG A 40 15.15 2.56 -24.52
N GLN A 41 15.74 3.68 -24.08
CA GLN A 41 17.20 3.81 -23.90
C GLN A 41 17.65 3.87 -22.43
N ARG A 42 16.72 3.82 -21.46
CA ARG A 42 17.04 3.86 -20.02
C ARG A 42 18.01 4.99 -19.67
N SER A 43 17.70 6.18 -20.19
CA SER A 43 18.51 7.36 -20.02
C SER A 43 17.65 8.55 -19.66
N THR A 44 18.09 9.27 -18.63
CA THR A 44 17.51 10.55 -18.24
C THR A 44 17.73 11.57 -19.36
N HIS A 45 16.65 12.23 -19.75
CA HIS A 45 16.63 13.37 -20.65
C HIS A 45 16.01 14.56 -19.91
N ASN A 46 16.41 15.79 -20.26
CA ASN A 46 15.88 17.05 -19.74
C ASN A 46 15.60 17.06 -18.23
N VAL A 47 16.57 17.56 -17.46
CA VAL A 47 16.45 17.63 -16.00
C VAL A 47 16.37 19.07 -15.54
N GLY A 48 15.35 19.38 -14.73
CA GLY A 48 15.12 20.72 -14.20
C GLY A 48 15.22 20.75 -12.68
N LYS A 49 15.81 21.81 -12.15
CA LYS A 49 15.74 22.15 -10.72
C LYS A 49 14.83 23.35 -10.55
N HIS A 50 13.85 23.27 -9.66
CA HIS A 50 12.96 24.39 -9.39
C HIS A 50 12.43 24.34 -7.96
N THR A 51 11.99 25.48 -7.46
CA THR A 51 11.29 25.61 -6.19
C THR A 51 9.80 25.62 -6.49
N VAL A 52 9.07 24.71 -5.86
CA VAL A 52 7.62 24.62 -6.00
C VAL A 52 7.04 24.33 -4.63
N GLN A 53 6.01 25.09 -4.25
CA GLN A 53 5.27 24.88 -3.00
C GLN A 53 4.24 23.76 -3.15
N VAL A 54 3.65 23.61 -4.36
CA VAL A 54 2.58 22.65 -4.66
C VAL A 54 3.07 21.41 -5.41
N ALA A 55 2.94 20.24 -4.80
CA ALA A 55 3.55 19.01 -5.33
C ALA A 55 3.06 18.53 -6.71
N HIS A 56 1.83 18.85 -7.11
CA HIS A 56 1.39 18.54 -8.47
C HIS A 56 1.95 19.51 -9.51
N ALA A 57 2.33 20.73 -9.11
CA ALA A 57 2.93 21.70 -10.01
C ALA A 57 4.35 21.28 -10.45
N SER A 58 5.13 20.63 -9.58
CA SER A 58 6.45 20.11 -9.94
C SER A 58 6.35 18.96 -10.97
N ARG A 59 5.34 18.11 -10.85
CA ARG A 59 5.05 17.07 -11.87
C ARG A 59 4.55 17.65 -13.19
N GLY A 60 3.81 18.76 -13.16
CA GLY A 60 3.52 19.54 -14.37
C GLY A 60 4.78 20.04 -15.07
N VAL A 61 5.80 20.50 -14.31
CA VAL A 61 7.10 20.87 -14.88
C VAL A 61 7.82 19.66 -15.49
N ALA A 62 7.76 18.48 -14.89
CA ALA A 62 8.33 17.26 -15.48
C ALA A 62 7.67 16.91 -16.82
N ILE A 63 6.35 17.04 -16.92
CA ILE A 63 5.62 16.90 -18.19
C ILE A 63 6.14 17.93 -19.21
N ALA A 64 6.24 19.21 -18.84
CA ALA A 64 6.74 20.26 -19.72
C ALA A 64 8.19 20.00 -20.20
N LEU A 65 9.06 19.49 -19.33
CA LEU A 65 10.44 19.13 -19.69
C LEU A 65 10.48 17.98 -20.71
N ALA A 66 9.60 16.99 -20.61
CA ALA A 66 9.48 15.94 -21.61
C ALA A 66 8.92 16.48 -22.94
N LEU A 67 7.98 17.42 -22.90
CA LEU A 67 7.47 18.09 -24.10
C LEU A 67 8.53 18.95 -24.80
N ALA A 68 9.52 19.47 -24.07
CA ALA A 68 10.63 20.18 -24.67
C ALA A 68 11.54 19.29 -25.54
N ILE A 69 11.44 17.96 -25.43
CA ILE A 69 12.23 17.01 -26.23
C ILE A 69 11.59 16.82 -27.62
N PRO A 70 12.21 17.28 -28.74
CA PRO A 70 11.55 17.41 -30.05
C PRO A 70 10.88 16.15 -30.61
N ASP A 71 11.37 14.97 -30.26
CA ASP A 71 10.86 13.67 -30.70
C ASP A 71 9.80 13.05 -29.78
N CYS A 72 9.52 13.66 -28.63
CA CYS A 72 8.48 13.21 -27.70
C CYS A 72 7.08 13.27 -28.32
N ARG A 73 6.35 12.15 -28.23
CA ARG A 73 4.95 11.99 -28.67
C ARG A 73 4.04 11.41 -27.57
N THR A 74 4.60 10.73 -26.59
CA THR A 74 3.85 10.20 -25.45
C THR A 74 4.55 10.55 -24.14
N VAL A 75 3.84 11.15 -23.21
CA VAL A 75 4.31 11.38 -21.84
C VAL A 75 3.48 10.53 -20.88
N LEU A 76 4.15 9.75 -20.04
CA LEU A 76 3.56 8.89 -19.02
C LEU A 76 3.88 9.49 -17.65
N SER A 77 2.85 9.87 -16.91
CA SER A 77 2.98 10.42 -15.55
C SER A 77 2.02 9.71 -14.62
N ASP A 78 2.44 9.56 -13.37
CA ASP A 78 1.62 8.96 -12.32
C ASP A 78 0.71 9.95 -11.59
N SER A 79 0.90 11.25 -11.83
CA SER A 79 0.06 12.29 -11.25
C SER A 79 -1.14 12.61 -12.13
N LYS A 80 -2.25 11.96 -11.79
CA LYS A 80 -3.57 12.26 -12.33
C LYS A 80 -3.91 13.77 -12.28
N PRO A 81 -3.74 14.50 -11.16
CA PRO A 81 -4.07 15.93 -11.12
C PRO A 81 -3.17 16.78 -12.02
N ALA A 82 -1.87 16.46 -12.14
CA ALA A 82 -1.00 17.17 -13.09
C ALA A 82 -1.50 16.99 -14.54
N ILE A 83 -1.89 15.78 -14.92
CA ILE A 83 -2.41 15.47 -16.26
C ILE A 83 -3.74 16.19 -16.53
N VAL A 84 -4.68 16.10 -15.58
CA VAL A 84 -6.01 16.72 -15.69
C VAL A 84 -5.89 18.24 -15.84
N ASN A 85 -4.95 18.86 -15.13
CA ASN A 85 -4.70 20.31 -15.20
C ASN A 85 -3.94 20.70 -16.48
N PHE A 86 -3.12 19.81 -17.03
CA PHE A 86 -2.39 20.04 -18.28
C PHE A 86 -3.32 20.10 -19.50
N ALA A 87 -4.35 19.23 -19.54
CA ALA A 87 -5.25 19.11 -20.69
C ALA A 87 -6.01 20.41 -21.07
N PRO A 88 -6.61 21.17 -20.13
CA PRO A 88 -7.27 22.45 -20.42
C PRO A 88 -6.31 23.66 -20.36
N ASN A 89 -4.99 23.46 -20.35
CA ASN A 89 -3.98 24.50 -20.14
C ASN A 89 -4.10 25.25 -18.79
N ASN A 90 -4.68 24.60 -17.77
CA ASN A 90 -4.82 25.14 -16.41
C ASN A 90 -3.61 24.73 -15.54
N VAL A 91 -2.41 25.06 -16.01
CA VAL A 91 -1.15 24.66 -15.36
C VAL A 91 -0.63 25.75 -14.43
N HIS A 92 0.15 25.34 -13.42
CA HIS A 92 0.80 26.29 -12.50
C HIS A 92 1.79 27.21 -13.25
N GLY A 93 2.01 28.43 -12.76
CA GLY A 93 2.83 29.44 -13.43
C GLY A 93 4.27 28.98 -13.77
N THR A 94 4.88 28.16 -12.91
CA THR A 94 6.19 27.54 -13.18
C THR A 94 6.15 26.62 -14.40
N THR A 95 5.11 25.80 -14.53
CA THR A 95 4.90 24.91 -15.68
C THR A 95 4.64 25.72 -16.94
N ALA A 96 3.76 26.73 -16.86
CA ALA A 96 3.47 27.63 -17.98
C ALA A 96 4.73 28.31 -18.52
N ARG A 97 5.63 28.75 -17.63
CA ARG A 97 6.90 29.36 -18.00
C ARG A 97 7.78 28.38 -18.77
N VAL A 98 7.92 27.14 -18.32
CA VAL A 98 8.68 26.13 -19.06
C VAL A 98 8.03 25.87 -20.42
N CYS A 99 6.72 25.69 -20.48
CA CYS A 99 5.97 25.54 -21.73
C CYS A 99 6.18 26.70 -22.72
N SER A 100 6.24 27.96 -22.23
CA SER A 100 6.46 29.13 -23.10
C SER A 100 7.82 29.14 -23.80
N THR A 101 8.81 28.40 -23.28
CA THR A 101 10.14 28.27 -23.90
C THR A 101 10.22 27.14 -24.94
N ILE A 102 9.17 26.31 -25.05
CA ILE A 102 9.14 25.19 -25.97
C ILE A 102 8.78 25.70 -27.37
N ALA A 103 9.80 25.97 -28.19
CA ALA A 103 9.64 26.29 -29.60
C ALA A 103 9.38 25.00 -30.40
N ARG A 104 8.13 24.52 -30.43
CA ARG A 104 7.72 23.36 -31.23
C ARG A 104 6.57 23.70 -32.15
N SER A 105 6.60 23.16 -33.37
CA SER A 105 5.43 23.11 -34.22
C SER A 105 4.37 22.21 -33.59
N GLU A 106 3.09 22.53 -33.81
CA GLU A 106 1.92 21.82 -33.31
C GLU A 106 2.04 20.31 -33.61
N THR A 107 2.54 19.57 -32.62
CA THR A 107 2.70 18.13 -32.69
C THR A 107 1.73 17.54 -31.68
N ASN A 108 0.88 16.62 -32.13
CA ASN A 108 -0.07 15.94 -31.26
C ASN A 108 0.71 15.07 -30.25
N VAL A 109 0.95 15.59 -29.05
CA VAL A 109 1.54 14.86 -27.93
C VAL A 109 0.43 14.34 -27.03
N THR A 110 0.50 13.06 -26.68
CA THR A 110 -0.46 12.42 -25.78
C THR A 110 0.13 12.29 -24.38
N VAL A 111 -0.53 12.87 -23.37
CA VAL A 111 -0.18 12.66 -21.96
C VAL A 111 -1.11 11.58 -21.38
N LYS A 112 -0.54 10.52 -20.79
CA LYS A 112 -1.28 9.36 -20.28
C LYS A 112 -0.98 9.12 -18.81
N TRP A 113 -2.04 8.85 -18.04
CA TRP A 113 -1.91 8.47 -16.64
C TRP A 113 -1.44 7.02 -16.49
N PHE A 114 -0.33 6.84 -15.76
CA PHE A 114 0.25 5.57 -15.36
C PHE A 114 0.03 5.34 -13.85
N PRO A 115 -0.31 4.12 -13.37
CA PRO A 115 -0.48 3.91 -11.93
C PRO A 115 0.85 3.98 -11.16
N ALA A 116 0.94 4.80 -10.11
CA ALA A 116 2.08 4.85 -9.20
C ALA A 116 2.29 3.52 -8.45
N HIS A 117 3.54 3.24 -8.07
CA HIS A 117 3.96 2.07 -7.25
C HIS A 117 3.30 0.75 -7.68
N ALA A 118 3.24 0.53 -8.99
CA ALA A 118 2.63 -0.67 -9.55
C ALA A 118 3.45 -1.95 -9.28
N GLY A 119 4.64 -1.81 -8.69
CA GLY A 119 5.58 -2.89 -8.41
C GLY A 119 6.20 -3.44 -9.68
N GLU A 120 6.89 -4.56 -9.53
CA GLU A 120 7.31 -5.38 -10.66
C GLU A 120 6.09 -5.92 -11.40
N LEU A 121 6.11 -5.84 -12.73
CA LEU A 121 5.00 -6.27 -13.58
C LEU A 121 5.45 -7.50 -14.37
N ASP A 122 4.58 -8.50 -14.50
CA ASP A 122 4.83 -9.72 -15.29
C ASP A 122 5.21 -9.43 -16.76
N THR A 123 4.84 -8.23 -17.26
CA THR A 123 5.09 -7.78 -18.63
C THR A 123 6.45 -7.12 -18.85
N GLY A 124 7.30 -7.03 -17.83
CA GLY A 124 8.63 -6.42 -17.88
C GLY A 124 8.85 -5.30 -16.85
N PRO A 125 10.06 -4.71 -16.82
CA PRO A 125 10.45 -3.75 -15.79
C PRO A 125 9.53 -2.53 -15.79
N ASN A 126 9.11 -2.12 -14.59
CA ASN A 126 8.28 -0.94 -14.40
C ASN A 126 9.14 0.33 -14.53
N ARG A 127 9.15 0.89 -15.74
CA ARG A 127 9.94 2.08 -16.05
C ARG A 127 9.45 3.37 -15.37
N ASN A 128 8.26 3.35 -14.78
CA ASN A 128 7.82 4.43 -13.90
C ASN A 128 8.64 4.42 -12.60
N GLU A 129 8.94 3.23 -12.05
CA GLU A 129 9.79 3.10 -10.85
C GLU A 129 11.26 3.37 -11.15
N GLU A 130 11.72 3.08 -12.37
CA GLU A 130 13.07 3.52 -12.81
C GLU A 130 13.16 5.06 -12.87
N ALA A 131 12.14 5.73 -13.41
CA ALA A 131 12.08 7.19 -13.47
C ALA A 131 12.07 7.83 -12.07
N ASP A 132 11.31 7.25 -11.15
CA ASP A 132 11.28 7.61 -9.72
C ASP A 132 12.66 7.46 -9.09
N THR A 133 13.26 6.28 -9.24
CA THR A 133 14.59 5.96 -8.69
C THR A 133 15.66 6.92 -9.21
N GLU A 134 15.67 7.22 -10.51
CA GLU A 134 16.61 8.15 -11.11
C GLU A 134 16.36 9.60 -10.67
N ALA A 135 15.10 10.04 -10.54
CA ALA A 135 14.78 11.35 -9.98
C ALA A 135 15.35 11.48 -8.55
N HIS A 136 15.16 10.45 -7.72
CA HIS A 136 15.70 10.39 -6.36
C HIS A 136 17.24 10.31 -6.33
N ALA A 137 17.87 9.61 -7.28
CA ALA A 137 19.32 9.57 -7.39
C ALA A 137 19.92 10.96 -7.69
N LEU A 138 19.20 11.81 -8.43
CA LEU A 138 19.62 13.18 -8.75
C LEU A 138 19.54 14.13 -7.54
N THR A 139 18.71 13.83 -6.54
CA THR A 139 18.62 14.61 -5.29
C THR A 139 19.62 14.15 -4.22
N SER A 140 20.07 12.89 -4.28
CA SER A 140 20.94 12.25 -3.28
C SER A 140 22.44 12.55 -3.41
N ARG A 141 22.87 13.33 -4.41
CA ARG A 141 24.29 13.69 -4.65
C ARG A 141 24.92 14.64 -3.60
N GLY A 142 24.38 14.74 -2.38
CA GLY A 142 24.94 15.65 -1.37
C GLY A 142 24.37 15.60 0.06
N SER A 143 23.74 14.51 0.51
CA SER A 143 23.25 14.44 1.89
C SER A 143 23.55 13.08 2.52
N GLN A 144 24.27 13.09 3.65
CA GLN A 144 24.41 11.92 4.53
C GLN A 144 23.09 11.75 5.28
N SER A 145 22.43 10.63 5.05
CA SER A 145 21.14 10.28 5.66
C SER A 145 21.29 10.09 7.18
N THR A 146 20.66 10.95 7.98
CA THR A 146 20.36 10.65 9.38
C THR A 146 18.98 10.02 9.47
N HIS A 147 18.96 8.71 9.71
CA HIS A 147 17.75 7.93 9.95
C HIS A 147 17.04 8.38 11.24
N SER A 148 15.71 8.48 11.19
CA SER A 148 14.83 8.39 12.36
C SER A 148 13.77 7.33 12.08
N SER A 149 13.63 6.37 12.98
CA SER A 149 12.90 5.10 12.79
C SER A 149 11.49 5.13 13.40
N GLU A 150 10.79 6.25 13.34
CA GLU A 150 9.37 6.34 13.68
C GLU A 150 8.57 6.89 12.49
N PRO A 151 7.42 6.28 12.11
CA PRO A 151 6.56 6.81 11.07
C PRO A 151 5.85 8.07 11.59
N GLN A 152 6.48 9.24 11.42
CA GLN A 152 5.81 10.52 11.58
C GLN A 152 4.69 10.65 10.55
N ARG A 153 3.59 11.27 10.97
CA ARG A 153 2.55 11.73 10.04
C ARG A 153 3.26 12.62 8.99
N PRO A 154 2.95 12.51 7.68
CA PRO A 154 3.42 13.50 6.74
C PRO A 154 2.92 14.86 7.23
N ASP A 155 3.84 15.71 7.67
CA ASP A 155 3.48 17.03 8.16
C ASP A 155 2.73 17.78 7.05
N ALA A 156 1.81 18.65 7.43
CA ALA A 156 1.03 19.47 6.47
C ALA A 156 1.92 20.31 5.55
N GLU A 157 3.21 20.43 5.88
CA GLU A 157 4.25 21.14 5.13
C GLU A 157 4.78 20.32 3.92
N ASP A 158 4.58 19.00 3.92
CA ASP A 158 4.89 18.12 2.81
C ASP A 158 3.68 17.93 1.89
N GLU A 159 3.36 18.96 1.10
CA GLU A 159 2.24 18.98 0.14
C GLU A 159 2.22 17.82 -0.88
N GLU A 160 3.31 17.05 -1.01
CA GLU A 160 3.43 15.91 -1.92
C GLU A 160 2.80 14.62 -1.42
N TYR A 161 2.83 14.46 -0.10
CA TYR A 161 2.13 13.39 0.60
C TYR A 161 1.11 13.98 1.56
N SER A 162 0.69 15.23 1.34
CA SER A 162 -0.36 15.83 2.12
C SER A 162 -1.62 15.03 1.86
N ILE A 163 -1.97 14.29 2.91
CA ILE A 163 -3.17 13.48 2.99
C ILE A 163 -4.33 14.48 3.10
N THR A 164 -4.69 15.10 1.97
CA THR A 164 -5.60 16.26 1.90
C THR A 164 -7.06 15.84 1.89
N THR A 165 -7.38 14.67 1.35
CA THR A 165 -8.76 14.19 1.30
C THR A 165 -9.10 13.45 2.59
N TYR A 166 -10.33 13.63 3.06
CA TYR A 166 -10.86 12.89 4.21
C TYR A 166 -10.70 11.36 4.05
N GLY A 167 -10.86 10.86 2.83
CA GLY A 167 -10.67 9.44 2.50
C GLY A 167 -9.24 8.97 2.71
N ASP A 168 -8.26 9.74 2.25
CA ASP A 168 -6.84 9.42 2.43
C ASP A 168 -6.43 9.52 3.90
N VAL A 169 -6.99 10.49 4.65
CA VAL A 169 -6.76 10.65 6.10
C VAL A 169 -7.25 9.42 6.83
N LEU A 170 -8.48 8.98 6.52
CA LEU A 170 -9.00 7.74 7.04
C LEU A 170 -8.16 6.54 6.63
N GLN A 171 -7.69 6.47 5.38
CA GLN A 171 -6.90 5.34 4.91
C GLN A 171 -5.52 5.27 5.58
N TRP A 172 -4.87 6.41 5.81
CA TRP A 172 -3.64 6.51 6.59
C TRP A 172 -3.89 6.08 8.03
N TYR A 173 -4.89 6.66 8.71
CA TYR A 173 -5.22 6.20 10.07
C TYR A 173 -5.57 4.71 10.13
N LYS A 174 -6.31 4.20 9.13
CA LYS A 174 -6.64 2.77 9.02
C LYS A 174 -5.41 1.91 8.79
N THR A 175 -4.39 2.39 8.07
CA THR A 175 -3.20 1.62 7.72
C THR A 175 -2.13 1.72 8.79
N SER A 176 -1.90 2.92 9.33
CA SER A 176 -0.95 3.18 10.41
C SER A 176 -1.37 2.53 11.73
N ARG A 177 -2.68 2.36 11.99
CA ARG A 177 -3.19 1.62 13.16
C ARG A 177 -3.32 0.10 12.93
N ARG A 178 -2.94 -0.44 11.77
CA ARG A 178 -2.97 -1.89 11.54
C ARG A 178 -1.82 -2.55 12.28
N LEU A 179 -2.16 -3.24 13.36
CA LEU A 179 -1.25 -4.13 14.07
C LEU A 179 -1.14 -5.51 13.39
N TYR A 180 -2.21 -5.95 12.71
CA TYR A 180 -2.30 -7.29 12.12
C TYR A 180 -2.42 -7.27 10.59
N PRO A 181 -1.80 -8.24 9.89
CA PRO A 181 -1.88 -8.34 8.44
C PRO A 181 -3.30 -8.64 7.95
N LEU A 182 -3.55 -8.34 6.67
CA LEU A 182 -4.76 -8.77 5.98
C LEU A 182 -4.75 -10.29 5.78
N PRO A 183 -5.91 -10.96 5.77
CA PRO A 183 -6.02 -12.33 5.29
C PRO A 183 -5.49 -12.44 3.87
N HIS A 184 -4.69 -13.47 3.61
CA HIS A 184 -4.19 -13.78 2.28
C HIS A 184 -5.36 -14.10 1.33
N ARG A 185 -5.19 -13.82 0.03
CA ARG A 185 -6.24 -14.01 -0.99
C ARG A 185 -6.64 -15.48 -1.16
N ASP A 186 -5.76 -16.40 -0.76
CA ASP A 186 -5.97 -17.85 -0.86
C ASP A 186 -6.71 -18.45 0.35
N LEU A 187 -7.01 -17.65 1.38
CA LEU A 187 -7.88 -18.09 2.45
C LEU A 187 -9.33 -18.02 1.98
N GLN A 188 -10.12 -19.04 2.32
CA GLN A 188 -11.56 -18.98 2.12
C GLN A 188 -12.19 -17.87 2.97
N ARG A 189 -13.38 -17.42 2.59
CA ARG A 189 -14.08 -16.33 3.31
C ARG A 189 -14.30 -16.64 4.79
N SER A 190 -14.65 -17.88 5.12
CA SER A 190 -14.85 -18.38 6.49
C SER A 190 -13.53 -18.43 7.28
N GLU A 191 -12.45 -18.88 6.65
CA GLU A 191 -11.10 -18.90 7.22
C GLU A 191 -10.60 -17.48 7.50
N ALA A 192 -10.77 -16.57 6.54
CA ALA A 192 -10.42 -15.16 6.68
C ALA A 192 -11.19 -14.48 7.81
N ALA A 193 -12.48 -14.79 7.97
CA ALA A 193 -13.29 -14.30 9.09
C ALA A 193 -12.77 -14.85 10.44
N THR A 194 -12.41 -16.13 10.49
CA THR A 194 -11.85 -16.77 11.69
C THR A 194 -10.50 -16.14 12.06
N LEU A 195 -9.63 -15.88 11.08
CA LEU A 195 -8.35 -15.18 11.29
C LEU A 195 -8.58 -13.78 11.87
N ARG A 196 -9.57 -13.04 11.36
CA ARG A 196 -9.91 -11.71 11.88
C ARG A 196 -10.42 -11.75 13.30
N GLN A 197 -11.32 -12.68 13.61
CA GLN A 197 -11.80 -12.90 14.97
C GLN A 197 -10.65 -13.23 15.92
N LEU A 198 -9.71 -14.07 15.49
CA LEU A 198 -8.53 -14.43 16.26
C LEU A 198 -7.62 -13.21 16.53
N GLN A 199 -7.35 -12.42 15.50
CA GLN A 199 -6.54 -11.19 15.59
C GLN A 199 -7.10 -10.20 16.61
N VAL A 200 -8.42 -10.06 16.72
CA VAL A 200 -9.07 -9.14 17.66
C VAL A 200 -9.51 -9.81 18.95
N GLN A 201 -9.06 -11.04 19.21
CA GLN A 201 -9.41 -11.83 20.40
C GLN A 201 -10.92 -12.02 20.63
N ALA A 202 -11.65 -12.22 19.55
CA ALA A 202 -13.11 -12.42 19.54
C ALA A 202 -13.52 -13.73 18.84
N ILE A 203 -12.75 -14.82 19.02
CA ILE A 203 -13.16 -16.12 18.46
C ILE A 203 -14.43 -16.64 19.15
N TRP A 204 -15.23 -17.39 18.40
CA TRP A 204 -16.50 -17.93 18.88
C TRP A 204 -16.31 -19.04 19.92
N THR A 205 -16.24 -18.68 21.20
CA THR A 205 -16.10 -19.64 22.31
C THR A 205 -17.44 -19.95 22.98
N PRO A 206 -17.54 -21.05 23.76
CA PRO A 206 -18.74 -21.34 24.57
C PRO A 206 -19.14 -20.23 25.53
N VAL A 207 -18.18 -19.41 25.98
CA VAL A 207 -18.45 -18.22 26.79
C VAL A 207 -19.35 -17.23 26.06
N TRP A 208 -19.05 -16.93 24.80
CA TRP A 208 -19.90 -16.08 23.97
C TRP A 208 -21.17 -16.81 23.56
N ALA A 209 -21.02 -18.06 23.14
CA ALA A 209 -22.11 -18.84 22.57
C ALA A 209 -23.26 -19.08 23.56
N LYS A 210 -22.99 -19.22 24.86
CA LYS A 210 -24.03 -19.32 25.90
C LYS A 210 -24.95 -18.10 25.94
N HIS A 211 -24.44 -16.92 25.64
CA HIS A 211 -25.24 -15.69 25.65
C HIS A 211 -26.00 -15.47 24.34
N VAL A 212 -25.47 -15.95 23.22
CA VAL A 212 -26.08 -15.74 21.90
C VAL A 212 -27.04 -16.87 21.51
N CYS A 213 -26.71 -18.10 21.86
CA CYS A 213 -27.47 -19.32 21.57
C CYS A 213 -27.61 -20.19 22.84
N PRO A 214 -28.27 -19.69 23.91
CA PRO A 214 -28.40 -20.40 25.18
C PRO A 214 -29.07 -21.78 25.06
N GLU A 215 -29.94 -21.96 24.06
CA GLU A 215 -30.61 -23.22 23.75
C GLU A 215 -29.66 -24.33 23.27
N VAL A 216 -28.56 -23.96 22.63
CA VAL A 216 -27.52 -24.90 22.17
C VAL A 216 -26.35 -24.98 23.15
N TYR A 217 -25.96 -23.84 23.74
CA TYR A 217 -24.83 -23.70 24.65
C TYR A 217 -25.32 -23.41 26.06
N THR A 218 -25.65 -24.45 26.82
CA THR A 218 -26.18 -24.31 28.18
C THR A 218 -25.14 -23.89 29.21
N THR A 219 -23.86 -24.24 28.99
CA THR A 219 -22.75 -23.92 29.88
C THR A 219 -21.59 -23.27 29.13
N ASP A 220 -20.79 -22.50 29.86
CA ASP A 220 -19.56 -21.88 29.38
C ASP A 220 -18.31 -22.68 29.78
N ILE A 221 -18.50 -23.95 30.17
CA ILE A 221 -17.43 -24.86 30.57
C ILE A 221 -16.77 -25.45 29.31
N CYS A 222 -15.45 -25.57 29.35
CA CYS A 222 -14.68 -26.19 28.28
C CYS A 222 -15.11 -27.65 28.07
N GLN A 223 -15.50 -27.98 26.85
CA GLN A 223 -15.96 -29.32 26.51
C GLN A 223 -14.81 -30.34 26.46
N HIS A 224 -13.56 -29.87 26.39
CA HIS A 224 -12.38 -30.73 26.36
C HIS A 224 -11.95 -31.16 27.77
N CYS A 225 -11.61 -30.20 28.65
CA CYS A 225 -11.15 -30.52 30.00
C CYS A 225 -12.27 -30.69 31.03
N LYS A 226 -13.49 -30.20 30.75
CA LYS A 226 -14.66 -30.21 31.65
C LYS A 226 -14.47 -29.53 33.02
N LYS A 227 -13.38 -28.80 33.23
CA LYS A 227 -13.02 -28.21 34.54
C LYS A 227 -13.10 -26.69 34.55
N ALA A 228 -12.56 -26.06 33.51
CA ALA A 228 -12.41 -24.60 33.44
C ALA A 228 -13.39 -23.97 32.47
N ARG A 229 -13.58 -22.66 32.63
CA ARG A 229 -14.36 -21.83 31.71
C ARG A 229 -13.67 -21.77 30.34
N ALA A 230 -14.42 -21.96 29.26
CA ALA A 230 -13.96 -22.03 27.88
C ALA A 230 -13.59 -20.65 27.30
N THR A 231 -12.75 -19.90 27.99
CA THR A 231 -12.24 -18.61 27.47
C THR A 231 -11.35 -18.83 26.25
N GLN A 232 -11.25 -17.85 25.36
CA GLN A 232 -10.39 -17.94 24.18
C GLN A 232 -8.98 -18.40 24.57
N ARG A 233 -8.39 -17.78 25.59
CA ARG A 233 -7.05 -18.13 26.05
C ARG A 233 -6.96 -19.58 26.55
N HIS A 234 -7.92 -20.03 27.36
CA HIS A 234 -7.94 -21.43 27.84
C HIS A 234 -7.93 -22.42 26.67
N LEU A 235 -8.69 -22.11 25.62
CA LEU A 235 -8.76 -22.92 24.42
C LEU A 235 -7.46 -22.87 23.60
N LEU A 236 -6.87 -21.69 23.43
CA LEU A 236 -5.63 -21.52 22.66
C LEU A 236 -4.41 -22.18 23.33
N TRP A 237 -4.40 -22.30 24.66
CA TRP A 237 -3.37 -23.04 25.41
C TRP A 237 -3.70 -24.53 25.57
N ASP A 238 -4.65 -25.07 24.81
CA ASP A 238 -5.10 -26.47 24.90
C ASP A 238 -5.39 -26.94 26.33
N CYS A 239 -6.07 -26.09 27.10
CA CYS A 239 -6.41 -26.27 28.51
C CYS A 239 -5.28 -26.16 29.53
N GLU A 240 -4.03 -25.92 29.11
CA GLU A 240 -2.83 -25.85 29.97
C GLU A 240 -2.18 -24.46 29.92
N PRO A 241 -2.76 -23.44 30.56
CA PRO A 241 -2.17 -22.10 30.56
C PRO A 241 -0.89 -22.05 31.43
N PRO A 242 0.12 -21.27 31.04
CA PRO A 242 1.37 -21.16 31.79
C PRO A 242 1.14 -20.51 33.17
N PRO A 243 1.94 -20.90 34.20
CA PRO A 243 1.91 -20.23 35.49
C PRO A 243 2.44 -18.79 35.36
N GLY A 244 1.78 -17.84 36.02
CA GLY A 244 2.25 -16.45 36.17
C GLY A 244 1.77 -15.44 35.12
N ASN A 245 1.47 -15.83 33.87
CA ASN A 245 0.87 -14.93 32.89
C ASN A 245 -0.38 -15.54 32.24
N GLN A 246 -1.49 -15.41 32.96
CA GLN A 246 -2.79 -15.90 32.54
C GLN A 246 -3.51 -14.97 31.56
N GLU A 247 -2.85 -14.03 30.91
CA GLU A 247 -3.50 -13.16 29.90
C GLU A 247 -2.82 -13.24 28.54
N ALA A 248 -1.57 -13.71 28.49
CA ALA A 248 -0.84 -13.87 27.24
C ALA A 248 -1.40 -15.01 26.36
N MET A 249 -1.37 -14.77 25.05
CA MET A 249 -1.64 -15.77 24.01
C MET A 249 -0.38 -16.63 23.77
N PRO A 250 -0.51 -17.91 23.35
CA PRO A 250 0.65 -18.74 23.06
C PRO A 250 1.56 -18.11 22.00
N THR A 251 2.88 -18.12 22.24
CA THR A 251 3.88 -17.52 21.36
C THR A 251 3.83 -18.10 19.94
N ALA A 252 3.55 -19.39 19.80
CA ALA A 252 3.40 -20.05 18.51
C ALA A 252 2.19 -19.54 17.70
N ILE A 253 1.14 -19.08 18.40
CA ILE A 253 -0.06 -18.53 17.78
C ILE A 253 0.13 -17.04 17.49
N SER A 254 0.73 -16.29 18.41
CA SER A 254 0.98 -14.84 18.24
C SER A 254 1.89 -14.54 17.06
N SER A 255 2.95 -15.32 16.85
CA SER A 255 3.87 -15.16 15.71
C SER A 255 3.17 -15.45 14.37
N LYS A 256 2.28 -16.44 14.31
CA LYS A 256 1.55 -16.78 13.08
C LYS A 256 0.48 -15.74 12.75
N ILE A 257 -0.18 -15.14 13.74
CA ILE A 257 -1.23 -14.13 13.53
C ILE A 257 -0.68 -12.82 12.93
N ILE A 258 0.56 -12.47 13.25
CA ILE A 258 1.25 -11.30 12.67
C ILE A 258 1.93 -11.61 11.32
N SER A 259 2.01 -12.88 10.93
CA SER A 259 2.66 -13.29 9.68
C SER A 259 1.81 -12.99 8.45
N ARG A 260 2.47 -12.50 7.39
CA ARG A 260 1.86 -12.29 6.07
C ARG A 260 1.90 -13.54 5.19
N GLU A 261 2.61 -14.58 5.60
CA GLU A 261 2.79 -15.79 4.80
C GLU A 261 1.51 -16.63 4.77
N PRO A 262 1.08 -17.10 3.59
CA PRO A 262 -0.18 -17.85 3.44
C PRO A 262 -0.18 -19.16 4.22
N GLY A 263 0.95 -19.86 4.30
CA GLY A 263 1.09 -21.10 5.08
C GLY A 263 0.83 -20.87 6.56
N ASN A 264 1.47 -19.87 7.16
CA ASN A 264 1.29 -19.54 8.58
C ASN A 264 -0.15 -19.12 8.89
N GLN A 265 -0.78 -18.33 8.03
CA GLN A 265 -2.17 -17.93 8.20
C GLN A 265 -3.13 -19.12 8.11
N ARG A 266 -2.91 -20.04 7.16
CA ARG A 266 -3.75 -21.23 7.03
C ARG A 266 -3.57 -22.17 8.22
N ASP A 267 -2.33 -22.42 8.62
CA ASP A 267 -2.02 -23.27 9.78
C ASP A 267 -2.72 -22.80 11.06
N VAL A 268 -2.61 -21.50 11.37
CA VAL A 268 -3.19 -20.97 12.61
C VAL A 268 -4.71 -21.01 12.59
N VAL A 269 -5.32 -20.73 11.43
CA VAL A 269 -6.77 -20.83 11.26
C VAL A 269 -7.24 -22.27 11.42
N GLN A 270 -6.58 -23.23 10.75
CA GLN A 270 -6.93 -24.64 10.85
C GLN A 270 -6.77 -25.17 12.28
N HIS A 271 -5.70 -24.78 12.96
CA HIS A 271 -5.51 -25.10 14.36
C HIS A 271 -6.65 -24.57 15.24
N VAL A 272 -7.03 -23.29 15.09
CA VAL A 272 -8.13 -22.69 15.85
C VAL A 272 -9.48 -23.32 15.52
N LEU A 273 -9.76 -23.60 14.24
CA LEU A 273 -10.98 -24.31 13.84
C LEU A 273 -11.06 -25.69 14.49
N SER A 274 -9.96 -26.43 14.56
CA SER A 274 -9.91 -27.74 15.25
C SER A 274 -10.22 -27.64 16.74
N ILE A 275 -9.78 -26.55 17.39
CA ILE A 275 -10.06 -26.29 18.81
C ILE A 275 -11.55 -25.95 18.99
N LEU A 276 -12.10 -25.10 18.12
CA LEU A 276 -13.51 -24.71 18.18
C LEU A 276 -14.46 -25.88 17.90
N GLU A 277 -14.10 -26.78 16.98
CA GLU A 277 -14.88 -27.98 16.71
C GLU A 277 -14.93 -28.91 17.92
N ARG A 278 -13.81 -29.03 18.66
CA ARG A 278 -13.78 -29.75 19.96
C ARG A 278 -14.72 -29.14 21.01
N GLN A 279 -15.07 -27.86 20.90
CA GLN A 279 -15.99 -27.17 21.80
C GLN A 279 -17.45 -27.27 21.39
N ARG A 280 -17.75 -27.86 20.23
CA ARG A 280 -19.09 -27.86 19.68
C ARG A 280 -20.00 -28.86 20.42
N PRO A 281 -21.18 -28.42 20.91
CA PRO A 281 -22.16 -29.33 21.50
C PRO A 281 -22.68 -30.32 20.46
N LYS A 282 -22.97 -31.56 20.88
CA LYS A 282 -23.55 -32.60 19.98
C LYS A 282 -24.88 -32.18 19.35
N ALA A 283 -25.63 -31.29 20.00
CA ALA A 283 -26.91 -30.77 19.53
C ALA A 283 -26.79 -29.59 18.53
N ALA A 284 -25.58 -29.09 18.27
CA ALA A 284 -25.38 -27.91 17.42
C ALA A 284 -25.42 -28.28 15.92
N PRO A 285 -26.15 -27.52 15.07
CA PRO A 285 -26.19 -27.78 13.62
C PRO A 285 -24.82 -27.57 12.96
N PRO A 286 -24.53 -28.25 11.82
CA PRO A 286 -23.28 -28.09 11.07
C PRO A 286 -23.00 -26.64 10.70
N ARG A 287 -21.73 -26.23 10.80
CA ARG A 287 -21.28 -24.95 10.27
C ARG A 287 -21.45 -24.97 8.75
N VAL A 288 -22.23 -24.02 8.23
CA VAL A 288 -22.40 -23.73 6.80
C VAL A 288 -21.22 -22.92 6.30
#